data_AF-A0A536EKU5-F1
#
_entry.id   AF-A0A536EKU5-F1
#
_cell.length_a   1.000
_cell.length_b   1.000
_cell.length_c   1.000
_cell.angle_alpha   90.00
_cell.angle_beta   90.00
_cell.angle_gamma   90.00
#
_symmetry.space_group_name_H-M   'P 1'
#
loop_
_entity.id
_entity.type
_entity.pdbx_description
1 polymer ?
#
loop_
_entity_poly.entity_id
_entity_poly.type
_entity_poly.pdbx_seq_one_letter_code
_entity_poly.pdbx_strand_id
1 'polypeptide(L)'
;MAVGYLGASATTLSDRVGRTVALLGRRGYAVTTSRLAELCFGGSVSDAEVRWAVAAHPNLTIARNLVIERGSQSRLDDVCSRAQCHHAESGRYIDLTVDFVRHLVAFAPFIRSVSIAGS
;
A
#
# COMPACT_ATOMS: atom_id res chain seq x y z
N MET A 1 32.32 13.70 -4.89
CA MET A 1 31.52 12.62 -5.51
C MET A 1 31.19 11.61 -4.42
N ALA A 2 29.92 11.51 -4.01
CA ALA A 2 29.48 10.54 -3.01
C ALA A 2 28.59 9.50 -3.69
N VAL A 3 29.19 8.41 -4.14
CA VAL A 3 28.52 7.23 -4.68
C VAL A 3 28.74 6.12 -3.65
N GLY A 4 27.81 5.92 -2.73
CA GLY A 4 27.99 4.89 -1.69
C GLY A 4 26.80 4.58 -0.79
N TYR A 5 25.84 5.49 -0.59
CA TYR A 5 24.77 5.28 0.42
C TYR A 5 23.38 4.95 -0.13
N LEU A 6 23.17 4.98 -1.44
CA LEU A 6 21.85 4.75 -2.02
C LEU A 6 21.48 3.25 -2.13
N GLY A 7 22.47 2.36 -2.29
CA GLY A 7 22.20 0.94 -2.57
C GLY A 7 21.58 0.15 -1.41
N ALA A 8 22.13 0.27 -0.20
CA ALA A 8 21.63 -0.48 0.96
C ALA A 8 20.23 0.02 1.41
N SER A 9 20.01 1.33 1.36
CA SER A 9 18.70 1.92 1.65
C SER A 9 17.67 1.57 0.55
N ALA A 10 18.09 1.55 -0.72
CA ALA A 10 17.20 1.19 -1.83
C ALA A 10 16.77 -0.28 -1.80
N THR A 11 17.65 -1.24 -1.46
CA THR A 11 17.24 -2.65 -1.34
C THR A 11 16.25 -2.84 -0.20
N THR A 12 16.50 -2.22 0.96
CA THR A 12 15.57 -2.28 2.09
C THR A 12 14.24 -1.59 1.80
N LEU A 13 14.25 -0.48 1.05
CA LEU A 13 13.04 0.18 0.60
C LEU A 13 12.28 -0.64 -0.45
N SER A 14 12.95 -1.18 -1.46
CA SER A 14 12.35 -2.06 -2.47
C SER A 14 11.70 -3.28 -1.82
N ASP A 15 12.33 -3.88 -0.82
CA ASP A 15 11.74 -4.98 -0.06
C ASP A 15 10.50 -4.56 0.74
N ARG A 16 10.54 -3.37 1.37
CA ARG A 16 9.39 -2.81 2.10
C ARG A 16 8.22 -2.53 1.16
N VAL A 17 8.48 -1.90 0.01
CA VAL A 17 7.50 -1.61 -1.04
C VAL A 17 6.93 -2.94 -1.57
N GLY A 18 7.79 -3.90 -1.91
CA GLY A 18 7.38 -5.23 -2.38
C GLY A 18 6.49 -5.97 -1.38
N ARG A 19 6.85 -6.00 -0.09
CA ARG A 19 6.01 -6.61 0.97
C ARG A 19 4.67 -5.90 1.13
N THR A 20 4.65 -4.57 1.02
CA THR A 20 3.41 -3.78 1.10
C THR A 20 2.50 -4.10 -0.08
N VAL A 21 3.03 -4.12 -1.30
CA VAL A 21 2.27 -4.46 -2.52
C VAL A 21 1.76 -5.91 -2.48
N ALA A 22 2.60 -6.87 -2.07
CA ALA A 22 2.20 -8.27 -1.94
C ALA A 22 1.04 -8.45 -0.94
N LEU A 23 1.06 -7.70 0.16
CA LEU A 23 -0.02 -7.71 1.14
C LEU A 23 -1.33 -7.16 0.56
N LEU A 24 -1.26 -6.05 -0.19
CA LEU A 24 -2.42 -5.45 -0.84
C LEU A 24 -2.97 -6.40 -1.92
N GLY A 25 -2.10 -6.99 -2.74
CA GLY A 25 -2.45 -7.93 -3.79
C GLY A 25 -3.17 -9.18 -3.27
N ARG A 26 -2.73 -9.73 -2.12
CA ARG A 26 -3.42 -10.84 -1.44
C ARG A 26 -4.86 -10.51 -1.02
N ARG A 27 -5.16 -9.22 -0.84
CA ARG A 27 -6.51 -8.72 -0.52
C ARG A 27 -7.28 -8.23 -1.77
N GLY A 28 -6.72 -8.42 -2.96
CA GLY A 28 -7.32 -7.95 -4.21
C GLY A 28 -7.33 -6.43 -4.35
N TYR A 29 -6.34 -5.75 -3.76
CA TYR A 29 -6.19 -4.30 -3.81
C TYR A 29 -4.88 -3.90 -4.49
N ALA A 30 -4.93 -2.75 -5.17
CA ALA A 30 -3.77 -2.01 -5.62
C ALA A 30 -4.03 -0.52 -5.40
N VAL A 31 -2.96 0.24 -5.25
CA VAL A 31 -3.02 1.67 -4.93
C VAL A 31 -2.04 2.44 -5.79
N THR A 32 -2.23 3.76 -5.86
CA THR A 32 -1.28 4.67 -6.53
C THR A 32 0.05 4.70 -5.78
N THR A 33 1.10 5.20 -6.44
CA THR A 33 2.42 5.38 -5.81
C THR A 33 2.36 6.33 -4.62
N SER A 34 1.55 7.39 -4.70
CA SER A 34 1.36 8.36 -3.62
C SER A 34 0.72 7.73 -2.39
N ARG A 35 -0.36 6.96 -2.59
CA ARG A 35 -1.03 6.26 -1.49
C ARG A 35 -0.17 5.13 -0.93
N LEU A 36 0.61 4.45 -1.77
CA LEU A 36 1.58 3.46 -1.32
C LEU A 36 2.67 4.09 -0.44
N ALA A 37 3.10 5.31 -0.75
CA ALA A 37 4.07 6.07 0.03
C ALA A 37 3.59 6.31 1.46
N GLU A 38 2.30 6.58 1.65
CA GLU A 38 1.66 6.74 2.96
C GLU A 38 1.50 5.42 3.72
N LEU A 39 1.24 4.32 2.98
CA LEU A 39 0.92 3.00 3.55
C LEU A 39 2.14 2.10 3.74
N CYS A 40 3.33 2.52 3.30
CA CYS A 40 4.52 1.69 3.34
C CYS A 40 4.81 1.17 4.76
N PHE A 41 5.03 -0.15 4.85
CA PHE A 41 5.43 -0.76 6.11
C PHE A 41 6.69 -0.11 6.68
N GLY A 42 6.70 0.20 7.98
CA GLY A 42 7.82 0.85 8.65
C GLY A 42 7.84 2.37 8.52
N GLY A 43 6.74 2.99 8.06
CA GLY A 43 6.56 4.44 8.03
C GLY A 43 6.49 5.00 6.61
N SER A 44 5.95 6.22 6.51
CA SER A 44 5.79 6.92 5.24
C SER A 44 7.11 7.15 4.53
N VAL A 45 7.08 7.05 3.21
CA VAL A 45 8.21 7.34 2.31
C VAL A 45 7.76 8.33 1.24
N SER A 46 8.67 8.93 0.50
CA SER A 46 8.27 9.84 -0.58
C SER A 46 7.76 9.07 -1.79
N ASP A 47 6.81 9.68 -2.50
CA ASP A 47 6.26 9.14 -3.75
C ASP A 47 7.33 8.93 -4.84
N ALA A 48 8.38 9.77 -4.87
CA ALA A 48 9.53 9.59 -5.75
C ALA A 48 10.36 8.34 -5.42
N GLU A 49 10.61 8.08 -4.13
CA GLU A 49 11.32 6.89 -3.67
C GLU A 49 10.53 5.61 -3.96
N VAL A 50 9.19 5.65 -3.85
CA VAL A 50 8.33 4.53 -4.25
C VAL A 50 8.45 4.24 -5.74
N ARG A 51 8.40 5.27 -6.60
CA ARG A 51 8.57 5.07 -8.06
C ARG A 51 9.91 4.44 -8.39
N TRP A 52 10.98 4.91 -7.75
CA TRP A 52 12.32 4.33 -7.90
C TRP A 52 12.37 2.87 -7.44
N ALA A 53 11.82 2.57 -6.27
CA ALA A 53 11.76 1.21 -5.74
C ALA A 53 10.97 0.27 -6.66
N VAL A 54 9.81 0.71 -7.16
CA VAL A 54 8.99 -0.08 -8.11
C VAL A 54 9.74 -0.33 -9.42
N ALA A 55 10.44 0.68 -9.95
CA ALA A 55 11.23 0.52 -11.17
C ALA A 55 12.42 -0.42 -10.99
N ALA A 56 13.04 -0.43 -9.81
CA ALA A 56 14.16 -1.30 -9.46
C ALA A 56 13.74 -2.73 -9.10
N HIS A 57 12.46 -2.97 -8.78
CA HIS A 57 11.98 -4.26 -8.32
C HIS A 57 11.47 -5.14 -9.49
N PRO A 58 12.05 -6.34 -9.70
CA PRO A 58 11.76 -7.15 -10.90
C PRO A 58 10.29 -7.58 -11.01
N ASN A 59 9.67 -7.87 -9.86
CA ASN A 59 8.30 -8.38 -9.79
C ASN A 59 7.22 -7.30 -9.72
N LEU A 60 7.57 -6.02 -9.69
CA LEU A 60 6.59 -4.93 -9.60
C LEU A 60 6.45 -4.21 -10.94
N THR A 61 5.30 -3.58 -11.14
CA THR A 61 5.05 -2.68 -12.25
C THR A 61 3.96 -1.67 -11.90
N ILE A 62 3.89 -0.59 -12.68
CA ILE A 62 2.81 0.40 -12.59
C ILE A 62 1.91 0.22 -13.80
N ALA A 63 0.64 -0.08 -13.57
CA ALA A 63 -0.36 -0.23 -14.62
C ALA A 63 -1.62 0.56 -14.25
N ARG A 64 -2.13 1.37 -15.19
CA ARG A 64 -3.29 2.26 -14.96
C ARG A 64 -3.15 3.11 -13.67
N ASN A 65 -1.95 3.64 -13.45
CA ASN A 65 -1.58 4.42 -12.26
C ASN A 65 -1.62 3.65 -10.91
N LEU A 66 -1.74 2.32 -10.93
CA LEU A 66 -1.70 1.46 -9.74
C LEU A 66 -0.41 0.64 -9.72
N VAL A 67 0.15 0.46 -8.53
CA VAL A 67 1.31 -0.42 -8.31
C VAL A 67 0.81 -1.85 -8.09
N ILE A 68 1.25 -2.78 -8.93
CA ILE A 68 0.84 -4.19 -8.90
C ILE A 68 2.05 -5.12 -8.98
N GLU A 69 1.84 -6.38 -8.60
CA GLU A 69 2.75 -7.45 -9.00
C GLU A 69 2.60 -7.75 -10.49
N ARG A 70 3.72 -7.95 -11.18
CA ARG A 70 3.78 -8.21 -12.63
C ARG A 70 2.98 -9.46 -13.03
N GLY A 71 2.94 -10.48 -12.17
CA GLY A 71 2.12 -11.69 -12.39
C GLY A 71 0.61 -11.48 -12.23
N SER A 72 0.18 -10.35 -11.66
CA SER A 72 -1.24 -10.02 -11.44
C SER A 72 -1.87 -9.24 -12.59
N GLN A 73 -1.15 -9.06 -13.70
CA GLN A 73 -1.61 -8.24 -14.83
C GLN A 73 -2.91 -8.74 -15.47
N SER A 74 -3.17 -10.06 -15.44
CA SER A 74 -4.43 -10.64 -15.94
C SER A 74 -5.65 -10.28 -15.09
N ARG A 75 -5.47 -9.84 -13.84
CA ARG A 75 -6.53 -9.41 -12.91
C ARG A 75 -6.64 -7.89 -12.81
N LEU A 76 -5.98 -7.16 -13.70
CA LEU A 76 -5.86 -5.71 -13.62
C LEU A 76 -7.24 -5.02 -13.68
N ASP A 77 -8.15 -5.50 -14.52
CA ASP A 77 -9.49 -4.92 -14.64
C ASP A 77 -10.29 -5.04 -13.33
N ASP A 78 -10.29 -6.22 -12.72
CA ASP A 78 -10.97 -6.47 -11.43
C ASP A 78 -10.38 -5.59 -10.31
N VAL A 79 -9.05 -5.51 -10.25
CA VAL A 79 -8.34 -4.71 -9.25
C VAL A 79 -8.60 -3.21 -9.45
N CYS A 80 -8.64 -2.73 -10.69
CA CYS A 80 -8.97 -1.33 -10.99
C CYS A 80 -10.41 -1.00 -10.62
N SER A 81 -11.36 -1.86 -10.99
CA SER A 81 -12.78 -1.71 -10.65
C SER A 81 -12.96 -1.63 -9.14
N ARG A 82 -12.33 -2.54 -8.39
CA ARG A 82 -12.33 -2.53 -6.92
C ARG A 82 -11.71 -1.26 -6.34
N ALA A 83 -10.57 -0.80 -6.86
CA ALA A 83 -9.91 0.41 -6.38
C ALA A 83 -10.78 1.67 -6.58
N GLN A 84 -11.48 1.77 -7.72
CA GLN A 84 -12.37 2.89 -8.03
C GLN A 84 -13.64 2.86 -7.16
N CYS A 85 -14.31 1.70 -7.08
CA CYS A 85 -15.49 1.53 -6.24
C CYS A 85 -15.17 1.72 -4.75
N HIS A 86 -14.01 1.27 -4.29
CA HIS A 86 -13.61 1.43 -2.90
C HIS A 86 -13.53 2.90 -2.48
N HIS A 87 -13.00 3.80 -3.33
CA HIS A 87 -12.98 5.23 -3.00
C HIS A 87 -14.41 5.80 -2.89
N ALA A 88 -15.32 5.39 -3.77
CA ALA A 88 -16.71 5.85 -3.75
C ALA A 88 -17.50 5.33 -2.53
N GLU A 89 -17.29 4.06 -2.17
CA GLU A 89 -18.09 3.39 -1.14
C GLU A 89 -17.50 3.50 0.28
N SER A 90 -16.17 3.61 0.42
CA SER A 90 -15.49 3.61 1.73
C SER A 90 -15.87 4.79 2.61
N GLY A 91 -16.17 5.96 2.02
CA GLY A 91 -16.56 7.16 2.77
C GLY A 91 -17.73 6.92 3.72
N ARG A 92 -18.66 6.04 3.34
CA ARG A 92 -19.86 5.70 4.14
C ARG A 92 -19.54 4.86 5.38
N TYR A 93 -18.36 4.26 5.43
CA TYR A 93 -17.93 3.38 6.51
C TYR A 93 -16.88 4.01 7.43
N ILE A 94 -16.43 5.25 7.15
CA ILE A 94 -15.41 5.95 7.95
C ILE A 94 -15.91 6.22 9.36
N ASP A 95 -17.12 6.75 9.51
CA ASP A 95 -17.65 7.09 10.83
C ASP A 95 -17.83 5.82 11.69
N LEU A 96 -18.39 4.76 11.10
CA LEU A 96 -18.52 3.45 11.73
C LEU A 96 -17.15 2.85 12.12
N THR A 97 -16.16 2.99 11.25
CA THR A 97 -14.77 2.57 11.49
C THR A 97 -14.17 3.30 12.68
N VAL A 98 -14.30 4.63 12.73
CA VAL A 98 -13.76 5.46 13.80
C VAL A 98 -14.40 5.09 15.14
N ASP A 99 -15.73 4.91 15.15
CA ASP A 99 -16.45 4.53 16.37
C ASP A 99 -16.06 3.14 16.86
N PHE A 100 -15.88 2.18 15.95
CA PHE A 100 -15.37 0.85 16.30
C PHE A 100 -13.96 0.92 16.91
N VAL A 101 -13.03 1.66 16.27
CA VAL A 101 -11.66 1.78 16.77
C VAL A 101 -11.62 2.44 18.15
N ARG A 102 -12.44 3.47 18.38
CA ARG A 102 -12.56 4.13 19.69
C ARG A 102 -13.02 3.15 20.77
N HIS A 103 -14.06 2.36 20.49
CA HIS A 103 -14.52 1.33 21.41
C HIS A 103 -13.43 0.28 21.66
N LEU A 104 -12.79 -0.21 20.61
CA LEU A 104 -11.77 -1.25 20.70
C LEU A 104 -10.58 -0.81 21.58
N VAL A 105 -10.08 0.42 21.38
CA VAL A 105 -8.96 0.96 22.16
C VAL A 105 -9.37 1.20 23.63
N ALA A 106 -10.63 1.53 23.89
CA ALA A 106 -11.12 1.69 25.27
C ALA A 106 -11.08 0.39 26.08
N PHE A 107 -11.27 -0.77 25.43
CA PHE A 107 -11.25 -2.09 26.09
C PHE A 107 -9.92 -2.83 25.98
N ALA A 108 -9.08 -2.49 24.99
CA ALA A 108 -7.82 -3.18 24.72
C ALA A 108 -6.67 -2.17 24.50
N PRO A 109 -6.12 -1.58 25.59
CA PRO A 109 -5.12 -0.52 25.51
C PRO A 109 -3.76 -0.95 24.92
N PHE A 110 -3.55 -2.25 24.72
CA PHE A 110 -2.34 -2.80 24.11
C PHE A 110 -2.37 -2.78 22.57
N ILE A 111 -3.51 -2.44 21.96
CA ILE A 111 -3.62 -2.33 20.50
C ILE A 111 -2.96 -1.02 20.06
N ARG A 112 -1.85 -1.15 19.32
CA ARG A 112 -1.02 -0.01 18.89
C ARG A 112 -1.45 0.55 17.53
N SER A 113 -2.21 -0.21 16.75
CA SER A 113 -2.66 0.15 15.41
C SER A 113 -3.82 -0.72 14.96
N VAL A 114 -4.79 -0.15 14.25
CA VAL A 114 -5.90 -0.87 13.60
C VAL A 114 -5.90 -0.55 12.11
N SER A 115 -5.91 -1.59 11.28
CA SER A 115 -6.01 -1.46 9.83
C SER A 115 -7.34 -2.02 9.36
N ILE A 116 -8.16 -1.19 8.73
CA ILE A 116 -9.43 -1.61 8.16
C ILE A 116 -9.26 -1.78 6.66
N ALA A 117 -9.63 -2.94 6.16
CA ALA A 117 -9.70 -3.24 4.73
C ALA A 117 -11.15 -3.56 4.39
N GLY A 118 -11.67 -2.94 3.33
CA GLY A 118 -12.95 -3.34 2.74
C GLY A 118 -12.82 -4.67 1.98
N SER A 119 -13.96 -5.23 1.56
CA SER A 119 -14.06 -6.33 0.58
C SER A 119 -14.62 -5.86 -0.73
#